data_AF-A0A257WCK6-F1
#
_entry.id   AF-A0A257WCK6-F1
#
_cell.length_a   1.000
_cell.length_b   1.000
_cell.length_c   1.000
_cell.angle_alpha   90.00
_cell.angle_beta   90.00
_cell.angle_gamma   90.00
#
_symmetry.space_group_name_H-M   'P 1'
#
loop_
_entity.id
_entity.type
_entity.pdbx_description
1 polymer ?
#
loop_
_entity_poly.entity_id
_entity_poly.type
_entity_poly.pdbx_seq_one_letter_code
_entity_poly.pdbx_strand_id
1 'polypeptide(L)'
;YTEGRCIIFTAGKLPPELPRLLNEQFGHLPITRPEPRQVPFHDLEPSPEFGKPLRIINDTEGVQGAIRMGRLFPNRHHPDFMKMQVLNNLFGGFFGSRLMSNIREDKGYTYGIYSYLQNHIQSCALIVSTEAGKDVCEAAVKEIYHEMKTLREEPVEDDELSLVRNYMIGTILSDLDGPFHILARWKNIILNGLDESYFYESIKTIKTVGASELLELANKYYSEKDWYELIVY
;
A
#
# COMPACT_ATOMS: atom_id res chain seq x y z
N TYR A 1 10.38 8.44 -25.05
CA TYR A 1 9.10 8.46 -25.79
C TYR A 1 9.17 7.79 -27.16
N THR A 2 10.30 7.78 -27.87
CA THR A 2 10.45 7.16 -29.21
C THR A 2 10.39 5.63 -29.23
N GLU A 3 10.52 4.97 -28.08
CA GLU A 3 10.44 3.50 -27.94
C GLU A 3 9.38 3.06 -26.90
N GLY A 4 8.42 3.93 -26.57
CA GLY A 4 7.45 3.72 -25.50
C GLY A 4 6.02 3.52 -26.01
N ARG A 5 5.16 2.99 -25.15
CA ARG A 5 3.71 2.99 -25.33
C ARG A 5 3.16 4.37 -24.98
N CYS A 6 2.39 4.99 -25.88
CA CYS A 6 1.62 6.19 -25.54
C CYS A 6 0.20 5.77 -25.15
N ILE A 7 -0.25 6.21 -23.98
CA ILE A 7 -1.63 6.02 -23.53
C ILE A 7 -2.14 7.39 -23.12
N ILE A 8 -3.22 7.83 -23.76
CA ILE A 8 -3.84 9.12 -23.50
C ILE A 8 -5.11 8.88 -22.67
N PHE A 9 -5.18 9.53 -21.51
CA PHE A 9 -6.31 9.48 -20.59
C PHE A 9 -7.00 10.84 -20.59
N THR A 10 -8.29 10.87 -20.89
CA THR A 10 -9.10 12.10 -20.96
C THR A 10 -10.33 11.98 -20.07
N ALA A 11 -10.68 13.03 -19.35
CA ALA A 11 -11.88 13.07 -18.53
C ALA A 11 -12.49 14.46 -18.44
N GLY A 12 -13.79 14.50 -18.13
CA GLY A 12 -14.58 15.73 -18.02
C GLY A 12 -15.55 15.88 -19.20
N LYS A 13 -15.83 17.13 -19.56
CA LYS A 13 -16.68 17.45 -20.71
C LYS A 13 -15.85 17.36 -21.99
N LEU A 14 -15.90 16.21 -22.66
CA LEU A 14 -15.11 15.94 -23.85
C LEU A 14 -15.81 16.49 -25.11
N PRO A 15 -15.13 17.26 -25.97
CA PRO A 15 -15.71 17.73 -27.21
C PRO A 15 -15.88 16.58 -28.22
N PRO A 16 -16.91 16.61 -29.09
CA PRO A 16 -17.12 15.56 -30.11
C PRO A 16 -15.93 15.39 -31.04
N GLU A 17 -15.14 16.44 -31.27
CA GLU A 17 -13.99 16.46 -32.17
C GLU A 17 -12.71 15.89 -31.52
N LEU A 18 -12.75 15.50 -30.24
CA LEU A 18 -11.58 15.03 -29.50
C LEU A 18 -10.80 13.91 -30.24
N PRO A 19 -11.43 12.86 -30.79
CA PRO A 19 -10.70 11.82 -31.51
C PRO A 19 -9.94 12.36 -32.73
N ARG A 20 -10.54 13.31 -33.47
CA ARG A 20 -9.90 13.97 -34.61
C ARG A 20 -8.67 14.77 -34.15
N LEU A 21 -8.83 15.60 -33.10
CA LEU A 21 -7.74 16.40 -32.56
C LEU A 21 -6.59 15.53 -32.03
N LEU A 22 -6.90 14.43 -31.35
CA LEU A 22 -5.89 13.49 -30.87
C LEU A 22 -5.11 12.86 -32.02
N ASN A 23 -5.79 12.45 -33.10
CA ASN A 23 -5.12 11.89 -34.28
C ASN A 23 -4.28 12.93 -35.03
N GLU A 24 -4.76 14.17 -35.15
CA GLU A 24 -3.98 15.26 -35.78
C GLU A 24 -2.70 15.56 -35.00
N GLN A 25 -2.80 15.65 -33.66
CA GLN A 25 -1.68 16.06 -32.82
C GLN A 25 -0.72 14.90 -32.45
N PHE A 26 -1.22 13.68 -32.32
CA PHE A 26 -0.43 12.54 -31.81
C PHE A 26 -0.36 11.34 -32.77
N GLY A 27 -1.26 11.26 -33.76
CA GLY A 27 -1.33 10.10 -34.67
C GLY A 27 -0.13 9.98 -35.62
N HIS A 28 0.63 11.06 -35.81
CA HIS A 28 1.85 11.06 -36.61
C HIS A 28 3.11 10.66 -35.82
N LEU A 29 3.00 10.45 -34.51
CA LEU A 29 4.13 10.02 -33.69
C LEU A 29 4.53 8.58 -34.06
N PRO A 30 5.84 8.26 -34.09
CA PRO A 30 6.35 6.92 -34.45
C PRO A 30 6.15 5.90 -33.32
N ILE A 31 4.91 5.75 -32.83
CA ILE A 31 4.51 4.83 -31.76
C ILE A 31 3.99 3.55 -32.43
N THR A 32 4.88 2.84 -33.12
CA THR A 32 4.52 1.75 -34.04
C THR A 32 4.82 0.35 -33.49
N ARG A 33 4.98 0.17 -32.17
CA ARG A 33 5.17 -1.18 -31.61
C ARG A 33 3.81 -1.82 -31.26
N PRO A 34 3.38 -2.87 -31.98
CA PRO A 34 2.19 -3.64 -31.63
C PRO A 34 2.39 -4.53 -30.40
N GLU A 35 3.65 -4.88 -30.08
CA GLU A 35 3.95 -5.74 -28.94
C GLU A 35 4.28 -4.94 -27.68
N PRO A 36 3.71 -5.32 -26.51
CA PRO A 36 4.13 -4.77 -25.24
C PRO A 36 5.64 -4.96 -25.08
N ARG A 37 6.37 -3.88 -24.78
CA ARG A 37 7.76 -4.03 -24.32
C ARG A 37 7.72 -4.92 -23.10
N GLN A 38 8.35 -6.10 -23.17
CA GLN A 38 8.56 -6.91 -21.98
C GLN A 38 9.29 -6.04 -20.97
N VAL A 39 8.64 -5.77 -19.84
CA VAL A 39 9.29 -5.10 -18.72
C VAL A 39 10.30 -6.11 -18.19
N PRO A 40 11.61 -5.81 -18.23
CA PRO A 40 12.62 -6.77 -17.80
C PRO A 40 12.32 -7.18 -16.35
N PHE A 41 12.16 -8.47 -16.12
CA PHE A 41 11.97 -9.01 -14.78
C PHE A 41 13.34 -9.15 -14.13
N HIS A 42 13.46 -8.60 -12.93
CA HIS A 42 14.63 -8.73 -12.10
C HIS A 42 14.21 -9.49 -10.85
N ASP A 43 14.89 -10.60 -10.58
CA ASP A 43 14.71 -11.29 -9.31
C ASP A 43 15.05 -10.35 -8.16
N LEU A 44 14.24 -10.38 -7.11
CA LEU A 44 14.51 -9.62 -5.91
C LEU A 44 15.49 -10.42 -5.05
N GLU A 45 16.71 -9.91 -4.94
CA GLU A 45 17.68 -10.43 -3.99
C GLU A 45 17.47 -9.73 -2.63
N PRO A 46 17.26 -10.49 -1.54
CA PRO A 46 17.25 -9.93 -0.19
C PRO A 46 18.54 -9.17 0.08
N SER A 47 18.44 -8.06 0.81
CA SER A 47 19.63 -7.35 1.28
C SER A 47 20.48 -8.29 2.18
N PRO A 48 21.82 -8.20 2.16
CA PRO A 48 22.69 -8.94 3.09
C PRO A 48 22.35 -8.74 4.57
N GLU A 49 21.68 -7.62 4.90
CA GLU A 49 21.23 -7.30 6.25
C GLU A 49 19.83 -7.85 6.58
N PHE A 50 19.25 -8.67 5.71
CA PHE A 50 17.99 -9.34 6.01
C PHE A 50 18.09 -10.19 7.28
N GLY A 51 17.07 -10.07 8.15
CA GLY A 51 17.03 -10.76 9.44
C GLY A 51 17.88 -10.10 10.53
N LYS A 52 18.47 -8.93 10.30
CA LYS A 52 19.20 -8.16 11.32
C LYS A 52 18.56 -6.78 11.51
N PRO A 53 18.18 -6.41 12.75
CA PRO A 53 17.83 -5.05 13.08
C PRO A 53 19.00 -4.10 12.80
N LEU A 54 18.78 -3.08 11.97
CA LEU A 54 19.77 -2.06 11.65
C LEU A 54 19.51 -0.80 12.47
N ARG A 55 20.55 -0.29 13.13
CA ARG A 55 20.52 0.95 13.92
C ARG A 55 21.62 1.87 13.42
N ILE A 56 21.24 3.00 12.85
CA ILE A 56 22.16 4.00 12.32
C ILE A 56 22.05 5.22 13.21
N ILE A 57 23.18 5.76 13.65
CA ILE A 57 23.23 7.07 14.29
C ILE A 57 23.74 8.04 13.24
N ASN A 58 22.86 8.89 12.73
CA ASN A 58 23.18 9.93 11.77
C ASN A 58 23.29 11.30 12.45
N ASP A 59 22.54 11.52 13.54
CA ASP A 59 22.61 12.71 14.37
C ASP A 59 22.64 12.38 15.87
N THR A 60 23.74 12.69 16.54
CA THR A 60 23.86 12.44 17.98
C THR A 60 22.98 13.36 18.81
N GLU A 61 22.70 14.57 18.33
CA GLU A 61 21.89 15.60 19.00
C GLU A 61 20.40 15.52 18.62
N GLY A 62 20.06 14.68 17.63
CA GLY A 62 18.68 14.42 17.22
C GLY A 62 17.81 13.95 18.39
N VAL A 63 16.60 14.50 18.50
CA VAL A 63 15.63 14.17 19.56
C VAL A 63 14.59 13.12 19.12
N GLN A 64 14.56 12.80 17.83
CA GLN A 64 13.67 11.80 17.24
C GLN A 64 14.47 10.78 16.44
N GLY A 65 13.99 9.55 16.39
CA GLY A 65 14.47 8.53 15.45
C GLY A 65 13.42 8.19 14.41
N ALA A 66 13.87 7.94 13.18
CA ALA A 66 13.04 7.47 12.08
C ALA A 66 13.02 5.94 12.05
N ILE A 67 11.85 5.35 12.22
CA ILE A 67 11.64 3.90 12.18
C ILE A 67 11.08 3.54 10.81
N ARG A 68 11.71 2.58 10.14
CA ARG A 68 11.26 1.98 8.89
C ARG A 68 11.33 0.47 9.03
N MET A 69 10.17 -0.17 8.92
CA MET A 69 10.07 -1.62 8.88
C MET A 69 9.44 -2.02 7.56
N GLY A 70 9.87 -3.12 6.96
CA GLY A 70 9.25 -3.58 5.74
C GLY A 70 9.49 -5.03 5.43
N ARG A 71 8.63 -5.63 4.61
CA ARG A 71 8.83 -6.96 4.04
C ARG A 71 8.42 -7.00 2.59
N LEU A 72 8.99 -7.93 1.84
CA LEU A 72 8.51 -8.23 0.49
C LEU A 72 7.10 -8.81 0.54
N PHE A 73 6.27 -8.38 -0.41
CA PHE A 73 4.91 -8.84 -0.61
C PHE A 73 4.63 -9.05 -2.11
N PRO A 74 3.82 -10.05 -2.48
CA PRO A 74 3.40 -10.22 -3.87
C PRO A 74 2.69 -8.97 -4.41
N ASN A 75 2.80 -8.71 -5.71
CA ASN A 75 2.15 -7.56 -6.33
C ASN A 75 0.61 -7.73 -6.40
N ARG A 76 -0.05 -6.73 -6.98
CA ARG A 76 -1.52 -6.64 -7.06
C ARG A 76 -2.25 -7.71 -7.84
N HIS A 77 -1.54 -8.55 -8.59
CA HIS A 77 -2.13 -9.70 -9.28
C HIS A 77 -2.27 -10.93 -8.37
N HIS A 78 -1.67 -10.89 -7.18
CA HIS A 78 -1.75 -11.99 -6.23
C HIS A 78 -3.11 -12.02 -5.53
N PRO A 79 -3.73 -13.21 -5.31
CA PRO A 79 -5.06 -13.33 -4.71
C PRO A 79 -5.17 -12.72 -3.30
N ASP A 80 -4.08 -12.76 -2.53
CA ASP A 80 -4.07 -12.20 -1.17
C ASP A 80 -4.03 -10.67 -1.15
N PHE A 81 -3.73 -10.00 -2.27
CA PHE A 81 -3.45 -8.57 -2.28
C PHE A 81 -4.62 -7.72 -1.79
N MET A 82 -5.83 -7.95 -2.31
CA MET A 82 -7.01 -7.15 -1.94
C MET A 82 -7.38 -7.35 -0.46
N LYS A 83 -7.28 -8.58 0.05
CA LYS A 83 -7.54 -8.88 1.46
C LYS A 83 -6.44 -8.28 2.35
N MET A 84 -5.18 -8.30 1.90
CA MET A 84 -4.07 -7.65 2.59
C MET A 84 -4.25 -6.13 2.65
N GLN A 85 -4.88 -5.49 1.66
CA GLN A 85 -5.24 -4.07 1.76
C GLN A 85 -6.21 -3.82 2.93
N VAL A 86 -7.16 -4.71 3.18
CA VAL A 86 -8.08 -4.61 4.33
C VAL A 86 -7.32 -4.81 5.64
N LEU A 87 -6.51 -5.88 5.75
CA LEU A 87 -5.68 -6.14 6.93
C LEU A 87 -4.72 -4.98 7.23
N ASN A 88 -4.09 -4.41 6.20
CA ASN A 88 -3.19 -3.27 6.34
C ASN A 88 -3.93 -2.00 6.78
N ASN A 89 -5.15 -1.76 6.30
CA ASN A 89 -5.96 -0.62 6.74
C ASN A 89 -6.28 -0.72 8.23
N LEU A 90 -6.73 -1.89 8.67
CA LEU A 90 -6.96 -2.19 10.07
C LEU A 90 -5.70 -1.98 10.92
N PHE A 91 -4.57 -2.51 10.45
CA PHE A 91 -3.30 -2.46 11.16
C PHE A 91 -2.76 -1.02 11.30
N GLY A 92 -2.67 -0.26 10.20
CA GLY A 92 -2.02 1.06 10.22
C GLY A 92 -2.40 2.03 9.09
N GLY A 93 -3.46 1.76 8.33
CA GLY A 93 -3.74 2.51 7.09
C GLY A 93 -4.55 3.80 7.26
N PHE A 94 -5.03 4.10 8.46
CA PHE A 94 -5.81 5.31 8.74
C PHE A 94 -5.72 5.73 10.21
N PHE A 95 -6.34 6.86 10.56
CA PHE A 95 -6.24 7.44 11.91
C PHE A 95 -6.85 6.56 13.01
N GLY A 96 -7.90 5.80 12.72
CA GLY A 96 -8.51 4.86 13.68
C GLY A 96 -7.92 3.44 13.62
N SER A 97 -6.72 3.27 13.07
CA SER A 97 -6.07 1.95 12.97
C SER A 97 -5.39 1.57 14.29
N ARG A 98 -5.09 0.27 14.46
CA ARG A 98 -4.48 -0.26 15.70
C ARG A 98 -3.15 0.40 16.04
N LEU A 99 -2.26 0.58 15.06
CA LEU A 99 -0.97 1.24 15.28
C LEU A 99 -1.13 2.69 15.74
N MET A 100 -2.10 3.43 15.19
CA MET A 100 -2.39 4.79 15.62
C MET A 100 -2.93 4.80 17.07
N SER A 101 -3.89 3.94 17.40
CA SER A 101 -4.42 3.84 18.77
C SER A 101 -3.31 3.51 19.77
N ASN A 102 -2.60 2.40 19.58
CA ASN A 102 -1.60 1.92 20.53
C ASN A 102 -0.42 2.90 20.66
N ILE A 103 0.22 3.27 19.56
CA ILE A 103 1.56 3.90 19.63
C ILE A 103 1.44 5.43 19.75
N ARG A 104 0.44 6.03 19.09
CA ARG A 104 0.21 7.48 19.14
C ARG A 104 -0.72 7.87 20.28
N GLU A 105 -1.90 7.25 20.39
CA GLU A 105 -2.92 7.71 21.35
C GLU A 105 -2.64 7.24 22.77
N ASP A 106 -2.39 5.93 22.96
CA ASP A 106 -2.19 5.36 24.29
C ASP A 106 -0.79 5.67 24.84
N LYS A 107 0.24 5.54 24.00
CA LYS A 107 1.65 5.64 24.41
C LYS A 107 2.32 6.98 24.13
N GLY A 108 1.81 7.76 23.18
CA GLY A 108 2.39 9.06 22.82
C GLY A 108 3.82 8.99 22.27
N TYR A 109 4.25 7.86 21.71
CA TYR A 109 5.63 7.70 21.23
C TYR A 109 5.92 8.44 19.93
N THR A 110 4.88 8.67 19.13
CA THR A 110 4.95 9.30 17.82
C THR A 110 3.80 10.28 17.62
N TYR A 111 3.99 11.24 16.72
CA TYR A 111 2.89 12.05 16.21
C TYR A 111 1.96 11.25 15.26
N GLY A 112 2.49 10.25 14.55
CA GLY A 112 1.74 9.42 13.63
C GLY A 112 2.55 8.24 13.13
N ILE A 113 1.88 7.11 12.94
CA ILE A 113 2.46 5.88 12.41
C ILE A 113 1.54 5.30 11.34
N TYR A 114 2.13 4.86 10.23
CA TYR A 114 1.38 4.37 9.08
C TYR A 114 1.92 3.03 8.61
N SER A 115 1.00 2.17 8.18
CA SER A 115 1.31 0.95 7.42
C SER A 115 0.70 1.03 6.03
N TYR A 116 1.45 0.65 5.00
CA TYR A 116 0.99 0.68 3.61
C TYR A 116 1.63 -0.39 2.72
N LEU A 117 0.93 -0.71 1.63
CA LEU A 117 1.44 -1.52 0.54
C LEU A 117 2.16 -0.60 -0.47
N GLN A 118 3.48 -0.67 -0.52
CA GLN A 118 4.28 0.01 -1.53
C GLN A 118 4.29 -0.81 -2.83
N ASN A 119 3.42 -0.40 -3.76
CA ASN A 119 3.20 -1.12 -5.00
C ASN A 119 4.17 -0.74 -6.11
N HIS A 120 4.84 -1.73 -6.67
CA HIS A 120 5.57 -1.63 -7.92
C HIS A 120 4.92 -2.54 -8.98
N ILE A 121 5.37 -2.46 -10.24
CA ILE A 121 4.82 -3.25 -11.34
C ILE A 121 5.06 -4.76 -11.11
N GLN A 122 6.26 -5.12 -10.66
CA GLN A 122 6.67 -6.52 -10.52
C GLN A 122 6.52 -7.06 -9.10
N SER A 123 6.60 -6.19 -8.11
CA SER A 123 6.61 -6.56 -6.69
C SER A 123 5.88 -5.55 -5.83
N CYS A 124 5.68 -5.89 -4.56
CA CYS A 124 5.16 -5.00 -3.55
C CYS A 124 6.03 -5.14 -2.29
N ALA A 125 5.92 -4.16 -1.39
CA ALA A 125 6.36 -4.30 -0.02
C ALA A 125 5.24 -3.89 0.94
N LEU A 126 5.17 -4.54 2.10
CA LEU A 126 4.44 -4.03 3.25
C LEU A 126 5.42 -3.18 4.04
N ILE A 127 5.05 -1.95 4.36
CA ILE A 127 5.92 -0.98 5.04
C ILE A 127 5.19 -0.43 6.26
N VAL A 128 5.90 -0.32 7.38
CA VAL A 128 5.52 0.50 8.54
C VAL A 128 6.53 1.63 8.67
N SER A 129 6.03 2.86 8.83
CA SER A 129 6.88 4.05 8.97
C SER A 129 6.35 5.00 10.03
N THR A 130 7.27 5.51 10.86
CA THR A 130 6.98 6.51 11.89
C THR A 130 8.25 7.26 12.29
N GLU A 131 8.07 8.43 12.90
CA GLU A 131 9.09 9.20 13.58
C GLU A 131 8.74 9.24 15.07
N ALA A 132 9.56 8.63 15.90
CA ALA A 132 9.32 8.51 17.34
C ALA A 132 10.37 9.28 18.15
N GLY A 133 10.07 9.58 19.42
CA GLY A 133 11.10 10.09 20.33
C GLY A 133 12.29 9.14 20.41
N LYS A 134 13.51 9.68 20.38
CA LYS A 134 14.76 8.90 20.30
C LYS A 134 14.89 7.85 21.41
N ASP A 135 14.43 8.17 22.61
CA ASP A 135 14.41 7.30 23.79
C ASP A 135 13.33 6.20 23.74
N VAL A 136 12.31 6.37 22.91
CA VAL A 136 11.18 5.44 22.78
C VAL A 136 11.15 4.67 21.45
N CYS A 137 12.14 4.83 20.57
CA CYS A 137 12.14 4.14 19.27
C CYS A 137 12.08 2.61 19.41
N GLU A 138 12.90 2.02 20.29
CA GLU A 138 12.88 0.57 20.54
C GLU A 138 11.57 0.11 21.17
N ALA A 139 10.96 0.95 22.01
CA ALA A 139 9.65 0.66 22.58
C ALA A 139 8.57 0.66 21.48
N ALA A 140 8.59 1.64 20.57
CA ALA A 140 7.68 1.70 19.44
C ALA A 140 7.81 0.47 18.53
N VAL A 141 9.03 0.00 18.23
CA VAL A 141 9.22 -1.25 17.45
C VAL A 141 8.60 -2.46 18.14
N LYS A 142 8.78 -2.61 19.46
CA LYS A 142 8.15 -3.70 20.22
C LYS A 142 6.63 -3.66 20.13
N GLU A 143 6.04 -2.47 20.13
CA GLU A 143 4.59 -2.29 20.01
C GLU A 143 4.07 -2.58 18.60
N ILE A 144 4.84 -2.24 17.56
CA ILE A 144 4.51 -2.63 16.19
C ILE A 144 4.42 -4.17 16.09
N TYR A 145 5.40 -4.90 16.62
CA TYR A 145 5.37 -6.36 16.64
C TYR A 145 4.30 -6.93 17.57
N HIS A 146 4.00 -6.24 18.68
CA HIS A 146 2.88 -6.63 19.56
C HIS A 146 1.57 -6.63 18.78
N GLU A 147 1.25 -5.55 18.06
CA GLU A 147 0.03 -5.47 17.23
C GLU A 147 0.02 -6.51 16.10
N MET A 148 1.17 -6.75 15.46
CA MET A 148 1.32 -7.82 14.47
C MET A 148 1.02 -9.20 15.08
N LYS A 149 1.50 -9.46 16.30
CA LYS A 149 1.27 -10.71 17.01
C LYS A 149 -0.19 -10.86 17.42
N THR A 150 -0.83 -9.82 17.96
CA THR A 150 -2.25 -9.83 18.31
C THR A 150 -3.10 -10.19 17.09
N LEU A 151 -2.84 -9.59 15.93
CA LEU A 151 -3.54 -9.92 14.68
C LEU A 151 -3.32 -11.35 14.17
N ARG A 152 -2.29 -12.04 14.67
CA ARG A 152 -2.00 -13.46 14.35
C ARG A 152 -2.65 -14.43 15.33
N GLU A 153 -2.96 -13.99 16.54
CA GLU A 153 -3.43 -14.85 17.63
C GLU A 153 -4.93 -14.66 17.90
N GLU A 154 -5.45 -13.47 17.64
CA GLU A 154 -6.82 -13.08 17.96
C GLU A 154 -7.57 -12.67 16.69
N PRO A 155 -8.76 -13.27 16.43
CA PRO A 155 -9.64 -12.78 15.38
C PRO A 155 -10.01 -11.31 15.60
N VAL A 156 -10.16 -10.57 14.50
CA VAL A 156 -10.67 -9.19 14.54
C VAL A 156 -12.14 -9.19 14.96
N GLU A 157 -12.49 -8.31 15.89
CA GLU A 157 -13.86 -8.12 16.35
C GLU A 157 -14.76 -7.53 15.24
N ASP A 158 -16.04 -7.93 15.22
CA ASP A 158 -16.97 -7.54 14.16
C ASP A 158 -17.18 -6.03 14.04
N ASP A 159 -17.19 -5.31 15.16
CA ASP A 159 -17.34 -3.85 15.19
C ASP A 159 -16.11 -3.14 14.62
N GLU A 160 -14.90 -3.60 14.96
CA GLU A 160 -13.65 -3.08 14.42
C GLU A 160 -13.58 -3.32 12.91
N LEU A 161 -13.89 -4.55 12.47
CA LEU A 161 -13.91 -4.88 11.06
C LEU A 161 -14.94 -4.04 10.30
N SER A 162 -16.12 -3.84 10.87
CA SER A 162 -17.17 -2.99 10.29
C SER A 162 -16.74 -1.53 10.13
N LEU A 163 -16.02 -0.99 11.12
CA LEU A 163 -15.42 0.35 11.04
C LEU A 163 -14.43 0.45 9.87
N VAL A 164 -13.51 -0.51 9.74
CA VAL A 164 -12.53 -0.56 8.65
C VAL A 164 -13.22 -0.63 7.30
N ARG A 165 -14.25 -1.48 7.15
CA ARG A 165 -15.04 -1.59 5.93
C ARG A 165 -15.68 -0.26 5.54
N ASN A 166 -16.33 0.40 6.50
CA ASN A 166 -16.99 1.68 6.27
C ASN A 166 -15.99 2.77 5.85
N TYR A 167 -14.84 2.83 6.51
CA TYR A 167 -13.76 3.75 6.14
C TYR A 167 -13.26 3.51 4.72
N MET A 168 -12.96 2.26 4.36
CA MET A 168 -12.46 1.92 3.02
C MET A 168 -13.50 2.19 1.92
N ILE A 169 -14.77 1.88 2.16
CA ILE A 169 -15.85 2.20 1.22
C ILE A 169 -16.04 3.72 1.09
N GLY A 170 -15.99 4.47 2.18
CA GLY A 170 -16.04 5.94 2.15
C GLY A 170 -14.87 6.55 1.36
N THR A 171 -13.67 5.97 1.48
CA THR A 171 -12.50 6.37 0.68
C THR A 171 -12.75 6.11 -0.81
N ILE A 172 -13.31 4.95 -1.17
CA ILE A 172 -13.67 4.65 -2.56
C ILE A 172 -14.70 5.64 -3.11
N LEU A 173 -15.72 6.02 -2.32
CA LEU A 173 -16.69 7.02 -2.75
C LEU A 173 -16.03 8.37 -3.03
N SER A 174 -15.07 8.77 -2.19
CA SER A 174 -14.30 10.01 -2.37
C SER A 174 -13.42 9.93 -3.63
N ASP A 175 -12.80 8.79 -3.90
CA ASP A 175 -12.02 8.52 -5.13
C ASP A 175 -12.86 8.50 -6.41
N LEU A 176 -14.19 8.51 -6.30
CA LEU A 176 -15.12 8.54 -7.43
C LEU A 176 -15.83 9.89 -7.55
N ASP A 177 -15.46 10.87 -6.73
CA ASP A 177 -16.06 12.20 -6.77
C ASP A 177 -15.48 13.03 -7.93
N GLY A 178 -16.14 12.94 -9.08
CA GLY A 178 -15.84 13.75 -10.24
C GLY A 178 -14.93 13.08 -11.27
N PRO A 179 -14.89 13.64 -12.50
CA PRO A 179 -14.32 12.97 -13.66
C PRO A 179 -12.82 12.71 -13.53
N PHE A 180 -12.07 13.58 -12.86
CA PHE A 180 -10.62 13.43 -12.72
C PHE A 180 -10.22 12.35 -11.70
N HIS A 181 -10.97 12.20 -10.61
CA HIS A 181 -10.74 11.13 -9.64
C HIS A 181 -11.07 9.76 -10.24
N ILE A 182 -12.22 9.67 -10.93
CA ILE A 182 -12.60 8.49 -11.72
C ILE A 182 -11.49 8.13 -12.72
N LEU A 183 -10.99 9.11 -13.49
CA LEU A 183 -9.89 8.89 -14.44
C LEU A 183 -8.61 8.41 -13.76
N ALA A 184 -8.23 9.00 -12.62
CA ALA A 184 -7.03 8.61 -11.89
C ALA A 184 -7.09 7.14 -11.45
N ARG A 185 -8.27 6.69 -11.00
CA ARG A 185 -8.50 5.29 -10.59
C ARG A 185 -8.41 4.34 -11.78
N TRP A 186 -9.12 4.63 -12.88
CA TRP A 186 -9.05 3.82 -14.11
C TRP A 186 -7.66 3.80 -14.72
N LYS A 187 -6.96 4.94 -14.72
CA LYS A 187 -5.57 5.04 -15.13
C LYS A 187 -4.70 4.08 -14.31
N ASN A 188 -4.88 4.00 -13.00
CA ASN A 188 -4.13 3.08 -12.16
C ASN A 188 -4.40 1.61 -12.52
N ILE A 189 -5.67 1.23 -12.73
CA ILE A 189 -6.07 -0.12 -13.14
C ILE A 189 -5.41 -0.48 -14.49
N ILE A 190 -5.61 0.35 -15.51
CA ILE A 190 -5.12 0.13 -16.87
C ILE A 190 -3.59 0.09 -16.93
N LEU A 191 -2.90 1.01 -16.25
CA LEU A 191 -1.43 1.07 -16.25
C LEU A 191 -0.78 -0.12 -15.53
N ASN A 192 -1.52 -0.82 -14.67
CA ASN A 192 -1.05 -2.05 -14.03
C ASN A 192 -1.57 -3.32 -14.74
N GLY A 193 -2.12 -3.21 -15.96
CA GLY A 193 -2.57 -4.37 -16.72
C GLY A 193 -3.75 -5.12 -16.07
N LEU A 194 -4.55 -4.42 -15.28
CA LEU A 194 -5.78 -4.93 -14.69
C LEU A 194 -6.99 -4.52 -15.53
N ASP A 195 -8.09 -5.23 -15.35
CA ASP A 195 -9.37 -4.92 -15.98
C ASP A 195 -10.39 -4.35 -14.98
N GLU A 196 -11.59 -4.05 -15.46
CA GLU A 196 -12.67 -3.50 -14.64
C GLU A 196 -13.12 -4.43 -13.51
N SER A 197 -12.95 -5.75 -13.64
CA SER A 197 -13.35 -6.69 -12.61
C SER A 197 -12.56 -6.44 -11.31
N TYR A 198 -11.31 -5.97 -11.42
CA TYR A 198 -10.49 -5.62 -10.27
C TYR A 198 -11.16 -4.59 -9.37
N PHE A 199 -11.85 -3.59 -9.95
CA PHE A 199 -12.56 -2.58 -9.17
C PHE A 199 -13.72 -3.20 -8.39
N TYR A 200 -14.56 -4.00 -9.04
CA TYR A 200 -15.72 -4.62 -8.40
C TYR A 200 -15.32 -5.69 -7.37
N GLU A 201 -14.31 -6.50 -7.67
CA GLU A 201 -13.76 -7.48 -6.73
C GLU A 201 -13.10 -6.81 -5.53
N SER A 202 -12.48 -5.63 -5.69
CA SER A 202 -11.96 -4.87 -4.54
C SER A 202 -13.08 -4.43 -3.59
N ILE A 203 -14.21 -3.94 -4.13
CA ILE A 203 -15.38 -3.54 -3.33
C ILE A 203 -15.98 -4.76 -2.64
N LYS A 204 -16.15 -5.86 -3.38
CA LYS A 204 -16.67 -7.12 -2.83
C LYS A 204 -15.79 -7.62 -1.70
N THR A 205 -14.47 -7.70 -1.92
CA THR A 205 -13.49 -8.14 -0.92
C THR A 205 -13.56 -7.30 0.34
N ILE A 206 -13.60 -5.97 0.22
CA ILE A 206 -13.77 -5.07 1.38
C ILE A 206 -15.04 -5.44 2.15
N LYS A 207 -16.17 -5.60 1.46
CA LYS A 207 -17.46 -5.88 2.09
C LYS A 207 -17.55 -7.27 2.74
N THR A 208 -16.85 -8.26 2.20
CA THR A 208 -17.09 -9.67 2.54
C THR A 208 -15.95 -10.36 3.27
N VAL A 209 -14.72 -9.83 3.27
CA VAL A 209 -13.59 -10.50 3.94
C VAL A 209 -13.87 -10.68 5.42
N GLY A 210 -13.72 -11.91 5.91
CA GLY A 210 -14.01 -12.28 7.31
C GLY A 210 -12.79 -12.20 8.23
N ALA A 211 -13.03 -12.16 9.54
CA ALA A 211 -11.98 -12.13 10.55
C ALA A 211 -11.02 -13.35 10.45
N SER A 212 -11.53 -14.53 10.13
CA SER A 212 -10.70 -15.73 9.93
C SER A 212 -9.74 -15.60 8.75
N GLU A 213 -10.17 -15.00 7.64
CA GLU A 213 -9.31 -14.77 6.47
C GLU A 213 -8.22 -13.73 6.78
N LEU A 214 -8.54 -12.71 7.57
CA LEU A 214 -7.56 -11.73 8.03
C LEU A 214 -6.55 -12.35 9.01
N LEU A 215 -7.00 -13.22 9.91
CA LEU A 215 -6.14 -13.98 10.82
C LEU A 215 -5.18 -14.90 10.06
N GLU A 216 -5.66 -15.59 9.03
CA GLU A 216 -4.82 -16.42 8.15
C GLU A 216 -3.75 -15.60 7.43
N LEU A 217 -4.12 -14.43 6.90
CA LEU A 217 -3.18 -13.51 6.25
C LEU A 217 -2.16 -12.95 7.21
N ALA A 218 -2.57 -12.54 8.41
CA ALA A 218 -1.65 -12.09 9.44
C ALA A 218 -0.66 -13.20 9.79
N ASN A 219 -1.12 -14.45 9.95
CA ASN A 219 -0.25 -15.59 10.21
C ASN A 219 0.75 -15.85 9.08
N LYS A 220 0.35 -15.60 7.84
CA LYS A 220 1.20 -15.75 6.65
C LYS A 220 2.21 -14.61 6.50
N TYR A 221 1.85 -13.38 6.86
CA TYR A 221 2.62 -12.19 6.46
C TYR A 221 3.22 -11.37 7.61
N TYR A 222 2.75 -11.52 8.85
CA TYR A 222 3.20 -10.73 10.02
C TYR A 222 4.15 -11.49 10.94
N SER A 223 4.88 -12.48 10.42
CA SER A 223 5.96 -13.13 11.18
C SER A 223 7.18 -12.21 11.24
N GLU A 224 7.65 -11.87 12.44
CA GLU A 224 8.75 -10.91 12.67
C GLU A 224 10.01 -11.22 11.87
N LYS A 225 10.33 -12.51 11.71
CA LYS A 225 11.52 -12.98 10.97
C LYS A 225 11.55 -12.59 9.48
N ASP A 226 10.40 -12.22 8.91
CA ASP A 226 10.27 -11.85 7.50
C ASP A 226 10.42 -10.34 7.27
N TRP A 227 10.58 -9.55 8.34
CA TRP A 227 10.65 -8.11 8.29
C TRP A 227 12.09 -7.59 8.38
N TYR A 228 12.40 -6.63 7.53
CA TYR A 228 13.52 -5.72 7.67
C TYR A 228 13.16 -4.65 8.67
N GLU A 229 14.13 -4.24 9.46
CA GLU A 229 13.96 -3.26 10.50
C GLU A 229 15.13 -2.28 10.50
N LEU A 230 14.82 -1.00 10.38
CA LEU A 230 15.79 0.09 10.35
C LEU A 230 15.31 1.20 11.29
N ILE A 231 16.20 1.61 12.20
CA ILE A 231 16.05 2.87 12.94
C ILE A 231 17.23 3.76 12.60
N VAL A 232 16.95 5.01 12.25
CA VAL A 232 17.95 6.05 12.09
C VAL A 232 17.73 7.08 13.19
N TYR A 233 18.72 7.24 14.06
CA TYR A 233 18.77 8.17 15.17
C TYR A 233 19.48 9.48 14.81
#